data_AF-A0A7L1HFT8-F1
#
_entry.id   AF-A0A7L1HFT8-F1
#
_cell.length_a   1.000
_cell.length_b   1.000
_cell.length_c   1.000
_cell.angle_alpha   90.00
_cell.angle_beta   90.00
_cell.angle_gamma   90.00
#
_symmetry.space_group_name_H-M   'P 1'
#
loop_
_entity.id
_entity.type
_entity.pdbx_description
1 polymer ?
#
loop_
_entity_poly.entity_id
_entity_poly.type
_entity_poly.pdbx_seq_one_letter_code
_entity_poly.pdbx_strand_id
1 'polypeptide(L)'
;QVRSPLWDSILGEQMLVVSEEKVTVTELRAQVVAELSLGLQPEPGHPRVVTATALGTAALRHPKQEATLSVWLAFSDHTLAPLELYGWQEVALTVTSLDPSVATVGGSPAVPTARPWLVAEGPGRGALLQLSLHPPDACRRGRHRAAALATGAAWL
;
A
#
# COMPACT_ATOMS: atom_id res chain seq x y z
N GLN A 1 5.87 -22.25 9.85
CA GLN A 1 5.22 -23.58 9.81
C GLN A 1 3.74 -23.39 9.52
N VAL A 2 3.19 -24.14 8.57
CA VAL A 2 1.75 -24.22 8.28
C VAL A 2 1.26 -25.58 8.77
N ARG A 3 0.26 -25.59 9.65
CA ARG A 3 -0.36 -26.81 10.19
C ARG A 3 -1.74 -27.02 9.59
N SER A 4 -2.10 -28.28 9.36
CA SER A 4 -3.48 -28.62 9.01
C SER A 4 -4.38 -28.42 10.23
N PRO A 5 -5.52 -27.72 10.09
CA PRO A 5 -6.47 -27.54 11.20
C PRO A 5 -7.29 -28.81 11.50
N LEU A 6 -7.21 -29.83 10.64
CA LEU A 6 -8.00 -31.06 10.73
C LEU A 6 -7.18 -32.27 11.20
N TRP A 7 -5.89 -32.28 10.88
CA TRP A 7 -4.95 -33.38 11.15
C TRP A 7 -3.75 -32.64 11.71
N ASP A 8 -3.25 -32.95 12.90
CA ASP A 8 -2.19 -32.17 13.57
C ASP A 8 -0.80 -32.34 12.90
N SER A 9 -0.77 -32.29 11.56
CA SER A 9 0.35 -32.50 10.67
C SER A 9 0.86 -31.18 10.09
N ILE A 10 2.15 -31.17 9.78
CA ILE A 10 2.83 -30.03 9.16
C ILE A 10 2.62 -30.13 7.65
N LEU A 11 1.91 -29.15 7.08
CA LEU A 11 1.68 -29.06 5.63
C LEU A 11 2.82 -28.34 4.91
N GLY A 12 3.57 -27.51 5.63
CA GLY A 12 4.73 -26.82 5.09
C GLY A 12 5.58 -26.21 6.19
N GLU A 13 6.90 -26.32 6.05
CA GLU A 13 7.87 -25.68 6.91
C GLU A 13 8.87 -24.92 6.06
N GLN A 14 9.13 -23.67 6.42
CA GLN A 14 10.11 -22.83 5.76
C GLN A 14 11.01 -22.23 6.84
N MET A 15 12.32 -22.46 6.69
CA MET A 15 13.33 -21.86 7.54
C MET A 15 13.47 -20.37 7.18
N LEU A 16 13.32 -19.49 8.18
CA LEU A 16 13.55 -18.06 8.05
C LEU A 16 14.91 -17.74 8.68
N VAL A 17 15.79 -17.09 7.93
CA VAL A 17 17.08 -16.61 8.44
C VAL A 17 17.11 -15.10 8.25
N VAL A 18 17.51 -14.37 9.29
CA VAL A 18 17.73 -12.93 9.22
C VAL A 18 19.19 -12.71 8.81
N SER A 19 19.41 -12.08 7.67
CA SER A 19 20.76 -11.69 7.24
C SER A 19 21.27 -10.51 8.06
N GLU A 20 22.57 -10.46 8.31
CA GLU A 20 23.25 -9.28 8.86
C GLU A 20 23.38 -8.16 7.81
N GLU A 21 23.19 -8.48 6.53
CA GLU A 21 23.21 -7.51 5.45
C GLU A 21 21.96 -6.61 5.52
N LYS A 22 22.18 -5.34 5.86
CA LYS A 22 21.12 -4.34 5.95
C LYS A 22 20.81 -3.81 4.55
N VAL A 23 19.53 -3.79 4.23
CA VAL A 23 19.01 -3.19 2.99
C VAL A 23 18.30 -1.89 3.30
N THR A 24 18.33 -0.96 2.37
CA THR A 24 17.66 0.35 2.50
C THR A 24 16.48 0.43 1.54
N VAL A 25 15.45 1.18 1.91
CA VAL A 25 14.36 1.51 0.99
C VAL A 25 14.90 2.47 -0.07
N THR A 26 14.70 2.16 -1.34
CA THR A 26 15.21 2.92 -2.48
C THR A 26 14.11 3.68 -3.22
N GLU A 27 12.89 3.13 -3.28
CA GLU A 27 11.76 3.68 -4.02
C GLU A 27 10.44 3.31 -3.33
N LEU A 28 9.43 4.18 -3.46
CA LEU A 28 8.04 3.87 -3.14
C LEU A 28 7.24 3.63 -4.42
N ARG A 29 6.60 2.47 -4.52
CA ARG A 29 5.68 2.15 -5.61
C ARG A 29 4.26 2.17 -5.09
N ALA A 30 3.42 3.04 -5.64
CA ALA A 30 2.08 3.24 -5.14
C ALA A 30 1.04 3.13 -6.25
N GLN A 31 -0.08 2.51 -5.93
CA GLN A 31 -1.22 2.34 -6.81
C GLN A 31 -2.50 2.75 -6.10
N VAL A 32 -3.31 3.55 -6.79
CA VAL A 32 -4.65 3.91 -6.35
C VAL A 32 -5.59 2.71 -6.49
N VAL A 33 -6.42 2.48 -5.49
CA VAL A 33 -7.47 1.46 -5.49
C VAL A 33 -8.78 2.13 -5.15
N ALA A 34 -9.61 2.37 -6.16
CA ALA A 34 -10.88 3.08 -6.08
C ALA A 34 -12.07 2.15 -5.85
N GLU A 35 -12.10 0.99 -6.49
CA GLU A 35 -13.20 0.03 -6.34
C GLU A 35 -12.67 -1.40 -6.28
N LEU A 36 -13.44 -2.27 -5.63
CA LEU A 36 -13.25 -3.71 -5.62
C LEU A 36 -14.54 -4.36 -6.09
N SER A 37 -14.45 -5.24 -7.09
CA SER A 37 -15.56 -6.07 -7.54
C SER A 37 -15.24 -7.54 -7.32
N LEU A 38 -16.26 -8.33 -7.00
CA LEU A 38 -16.14 -9.77 -6.76
C LEU A 38 -17.07 -10.51 -7.73
N GLY A 39 -16.49 -11.33 -8.59
CA GLY A 39 -17.20 -12.27 -9.45
C GLY A 39 -17.15 -13.67 -8.87
N LEU A 40 -18.30 -14.36 -8.85
CA LEU A 40 -18.38 -15.77 -8.45
C LEU A 40 -18.80 -16.59 -9.67
N GLN A 41 -18.01 -17.60 -10.02
CA GLN A 41 -18.30 -18.51 -11.12
C GLN A 41 -18.31 -19.96 -10.61
N PRO A 42 -19.43 -20.69 -10.73
CA PRO A 42 -19.44 -22.11 -10.41
C PRO A 42 -18.61 -22.89 -11.44
N GLU A 43 -17.86 -23.89 -10.98
CA GLU A 43 -17.06 -24.73 -11.88
C GLU A 43 -17.95 -25.73 -12.64
N PRO A 44 -17.93 -25.72 -13.99
CA PRO A 44 -18.65 -26.71 -14.78
C PRO A 44 -18.22 -28.12 -14.42
N GLY A 45 -19.18 -29.00 -14.13
CA GLY A 45 -18.93 -30.39 -13.73
C GLY A 45 -18.62 -30.59 -12.24
N HIS A 46 -18.45 -29.53 -11.45
CA HIS A 46 -18.22 -29.61 -10.01
C HIS A 46 -19.16 -28.67 -9.23
N PRO A 47 -20.44 -29.06 -9.02
CA PRO A 47 -21.48 -28.18 -8.48
C PRO A 47 -21.26 -27.69 -7.03
N ARG A 48 -20.20 -28.15 -6.36
CA ARG A 48 -19.79 -27.69 -5.02
C ARG A 48 -18.53 -26.82 -5.04
N VAL A 49 -17.97 -26.53 -6.21
CA VAL A 49 -16.77 -25.69 -6.36
C VAL A 49 -17.18 -24.37 -6.98
N VAL A 50 -16.77 -23.28 -6.36
CA VAL A 50 -17.02 -21.91 -6.82
C VAL A 50 -15.69 -21.18 -6.87
N THR A 51 -15.38 -20.60 -8.02
CA THR A 51 -14.23 -19.73 -8.23
C THR A 51 -14.63 -18.29 -7.92
N ALA A 52 -13.91 -17.65 -7.00
CA ALA A 52 -14.12 -16.27 -6.60
C ALA A 52 -13.00 -15.37 -7.15
N THR A 53 -13.36 -14.43 -8.03
CA THR A 53 -12.41 -13.51 -8.66
C THR A 53 -12.64 -12.11 -8.13
N ALA A 54 -11.65 -11.56 -7.42
CA ALA A 54 -11.67 -10.17 -6.97
C ALA A 54 -10.86 -9.29 -7.95
N LEU A 55 -11.44 -8.18 -8.40
CA LEU A 55 -10.80 -7.20 -9.28
C LEU A 55 -10.80 -5.82 -8.63
N GLY A 56 -9.62 -5.20 -8.56
CA GLY A 56 -9.45 -3.81 -8.15
C GLY A 56 -9.36 -2.86 -9.33
N THR A 57 -10.00 -1.70 -9.25
CA THR A 57 -9.88 -0.62 -10.24
C THR A 57 -9.11 0.56 -9.65
N ALA A 58 -8.28 1.21 -10.45
CA ALA A 58 -7.48 2.37 -10.02
C ALA A 58 -8.11 3.72 -10.40
N ALA A 59 -9.14 3.71 -11.26
CA ALA A 59 -9.73 4.92 -11.82
C ALA A 59 -10.89 5.42 -10.96
N LEU A 60 -10.78 6.66 -10.49
CA LEU A 60 -11.88 7.40 -9.90
C LEU A 60 -12.79 7.95 -11.01
N ARG A 61 -14.07 7.60 -11.00
CA ARG A 61 -15.02 7.91 -12.08
C ARG A 61 -15.90 9.11 -11.78
N HIS A 62 -16.08 9.42 -10.49
CA HIS A 62 -17.02 10.44 -10.05
C HIS A 62 -16.35 11.42 -9.07
N PRO A 63 -16.70 12.72 -9.13
CA PRO A 63 -16.33 13.65 -8.07
C PRO A 63 -16.84 13.14 -6.72
N LYS A 64 -16.04 13.38 -5.69
CA LYS A 64 -16.24 12.91 -4.31
C LYS A 64 -16.15 11.40 -4.12
N GLN A 65 -15.73 10.64 -5.13
CA GLN A 65 -15.40 9.24 -4.96
C GLN A 65 -14.11 9.11 -4.13
N GLU A 66 -14.16 8.25 -3.12
CA GLU A 66 -13.01 7.92 -2.28
C GLU A 66 -12.22 6.75 -2.86
N ALA A 67 -10.90 6.78 -2.69
CA ALA A 67 -10.01 5.67 -3.01
C ALA A 67 -8.95 5.50 -1.91
N THR A 68 -8.35 4.32 -1.86
CA THR A 68 -7.19 4.05 -1.01
C THR A 68 -5.92 3.89 -1.83
N LEU A 69 -4.79 3.72 -1.15
CA LEU A 69 -3.47 3.55 -1.75
C LEU A 69 -2.86 2.23 -1.31
N SER A 70 -2.47 1.41 -2.29
CA SER A 70 -1.57 0.28 -2.10
C SER A 70 -0.14 0.77 -2.28
N VAL A 71 0.69 0.66 -1.24
CA VAL A 71 2.07 1.18 -1.26
C VAL A 71 3.04 0.05 -1.01
N TRP A 72 4.07 -0.04 -1.85
CA TRP A 72 5.12 -1.04 -1.81
C TRP A 72 6.47 -0.36 -1.63
N LEU A 73 7.28 -0.93 -0.74
CA LEU A 73 8.66 -0.55 -0.51
C LEU A 73 9.55 -1.37 -1.43
N ALA A 74 10.36 -0.68 -2.25
CA ALA A 74 11.45 -1.31 -2.98
C ALA A 74 12.74 -1.16 -2.18
N PHE A 75 13.50 -2.25 -2.09
CA PHE A 75 14.74 -2.30 -1.34
C PHE A 75 15.96 -2.38 -2.26
N SER A 76 17.13 -2.08 -1.70
CA SER A 76 18.42 -2.12 -2.41
C SER A 76 18.83 -3.50 -2.90
N ASP A 77 18.28 -4.57 -2.31
CA ASP A 77 18.44 -5.96 -2.75
C ASP A 77 17.43 -6.39 -3.82
N HIS A 78 16.68 -5.42 -4.37
CA HIS A 78 15.63 -5.62 -5.38
C HIS A 78 14.39 -6.35 -4.88
N THR A 79 14.25 -6.57 -3.57
CA THR A 79 13.00 -7.09 -3.00
C THR A 79 11.92 -6.02 -2.93
N LEU A 80 10.67 -6.48 -2.87
CA LEU A 80 9.48 -5.65 -2.71
C LEU A 80 8.66 -6.17 -1.54
N ALA A 81 8.22 -5.25 -0.67
CA ALA A 81 7.31 -5.58 0.42
C ALA A 81 6.16 -4.57 0.48
N PRO A 82 4.91 -5.03 0.67
CA PRO A 82 3.80 -4.13 0.88
C PRO A 82 3.94 -3.43 2.24
N LEU A 83 3.59 -2.14 2.27
CA LEU A 83 3.74 -1.31 3.46
C LEU A 83 2.94 -1.85 4.66
N GLU A 84 1.84 -2.55 4.38
CA GLU A 84 0.99 -3.24 5.36
C GLU A 84 1.76 -4.16 6.30
N LEU A 85 2.88 -4.76 5.87
CA LEU A 85 3.68 -5.66 6.70
C LEU A 85 4.38 -4.93 7.86
N TYR A 86 4.64 -3.64 7.71
CA TYR A 86 5.32 -2.81 8.71
C TYR A 86 4.33 -1.98 9.54
N GLY A 87 3.07 -1.91 9.11
CA GLY A 87 2.04 -1.13 9.79
C GLY A 87 2.13 0.37 9.51
N TRP A 88 1.00 0.97 9.17
CA TRP A 88 0.91 2.39 8.80
C TRP A 88 1.22 3.36 9.95
N GLN A 89 1.23 2.89 11.19
CA GLN A 89 1.49 3.70 12.39
C GLN A 89 3.00 3.86 12.67
N GLU A 90 3.81 2.90 12.21
CA GLU A 90 5.25 2.86 12.48
C GLU A 90 6.04 3.56 11.37
N VAL A 91 5.36 3.91 10.27
CA VAL A 91 5.93 4.49 9.07
C VAL A 91 5.52 5.96 8.97
N ALA A 92 6.50 6.86 8.94
CA ALA A 92 6.26 8.28 8.67
C ALA A 92 6.12 8.54 7.16
N LEU A 93 5.00 8.09 6.58
CA LEU A 93 4.67 8.31 5.16
C LEU A 93 3.84 9.59 4.99
N THR A 94 4.29 10.49 4.12
CA THR A 94 3.51 11.64 3.67
C THR A 94 3.01 11.40 2.26
N VAL A 95 1.72 11.68 2.02
CA VAL A 95 1.12 11.66 0.68
C VAL A 95 0.55 13.04 0.39
N THR A 96 0.93 13.64 -0.74
CA THR A 96 0.48 14.98 -1.15
C THR A 96 -0.07 14.96 -2.57
N SER A 97 -1.17 15.67 -2.78
CA SER A 97 -1.66 15.93 -4.14
C SER A 97 -0.89 17.09 -4.78
N LEU A 98 -0.49 16.90 -6.03
CA LEU A 98 0.14 17.92 -6.88
C LEU A 98 -0.90 18.80 -7.58
N ASP A 99 -2.15 18.32 -7.69
CA ASP A 99 -3.27 19.09 -8.23
C ASP A 99 -4.54 18.84 -7.40
N PRO A 100 -4.77 19.67 -6.36
CA PRO A 100 -5.96 19.58 -5.52
C PRO A 100 -7.29 19.80 -6.25
N SER A 101 -7.28 20.35 -7.47
CA SER A 101 -8.49 20.50 -8.27
C SER A 101 -8.94 19.18 -8.91
N VAL A 102 -8.02 18.23 -9.08
CA VAL A 102 -8.29 16.88 -9.60
C VAL A 102 -8.53 15.88 -8.48
N ALA A 103 -7.67 15.87 -7.47
CA ALA A 103 -7.81 14.98 -6.33
C ALA A 103 -7.21 15.58 -5.05
N THR A 104 -7.83 15.33 -3.91
CA THR A 104 -7.30 15.69 -2.60
C THR A 104 -6.89 14.43 -1.83
N VAL A 105 -5.93 14.59 -0.92
CA VAL A 105 -5.51 13.53 0.00
C VAL A 105 -6.17 13.78 1.34
N GLY A 106 -6.93 12.81 1.81
CA GLY A 106 -7.52 12.77 3.14
C GLY A 106 -6.71 11.92 4.12
N GLY A 107 -6.92 12.20 5.40
CA GLY A 107 -6.15 11.65 6.51
C GLY A 107 -5.71 12.80 7.42
N SER A 108 -6.04 12.74 8.71
CA SER A 108 -5.72 13.84 9.61
C SER A 108 -4.22 13.81 9.95
N PRO A 109 -3.45 14.88 9.71
CA PRO A 109 -2.07 14.98 10.19
C PRO A 109 -1.97 14.95 11.72
N ALA A 110 -3.08 15.16 12.44
CA ALA A 110 -3.15 15.04 13.89
C ALA A 110 -3.35 13.59 14.37
N VAL A 111 -3.64 12.65 13.46
CA VAL A 111 -3.81 11.23 13.76
C VAL A 111 -2.78 10.46 12.92
N PRO A 112 -1.56 10.26 13.45
CA PRO A 112 -0.49 9.52 12.78
C PRO A 112 -0.87 8.08 12.38
N THR A 113 -1.99 7.57 12.91
CA THR A 113 -2.47 6.20 12.74
C THR A 113 -3.50 6.02 11.62
N ALA A 114 -3.95 7.11 10.97
CA ALA A 114 -4.93 7.02 9.90
C ALA A 114 -4.26 6.74 8.55
N ARG A 115 -4.66 5.65 7.89
CA ARG A 115 -4.23 5.35 6.51
C ARG A 115 -4.62 6.52 5.58
N PRO A 116 -3.73 6.95 4.68
CA PRO A 116 -4.09 7.97 3.70
C PRO A 116 -5.18 7.43 2.77
N TRP A 117 -6.12 8.30 2.45
CA TRP A 117 -7.15 8.05 1.44
C TRP A 117 -7.21 9.24 0.50
N LEU A 118 -7.88 9.06 -0.63
CA LEU A 118 -7.94 10.01 -1.72
C LEU A 118 -9.39 10.33 -2.04
N VAL A 119 -9.63 11.56 -2.48
CA VAL A 119 -10.94 12.00 -2.96
C VAL A 119 -10.76 12.58 -4.34
N ALA A 120 -11.52 12.09 -5.31
CA ALA A 120 -11.63 12.77 -6.60
C ALA A 120 -12.37 14.10 -6.43
N GLU A 121 -11.80 15.18 -6.92
CA GLU A 121 -12.41 16.52 -6.88
C GLU A 121 -12.90 16.94 -8.26
N GLY A 122 -12.18 16.57 -9.32
CA GLY A 122 -12.45 17.01 -10.67
C GLY A 122 -11.77 16.14 -11.72
N PRO A 123 -11.97 16.46 -13.01
CA PRO A 123 -11.39 15.70 -14.11
C PRO A 123 -9.87 15.95 -14.21
N GLY A 124 -9.10 14.87 -14.33
CA GLY A 124 -7.67 14.93 -14.58
C GLY A 124 -7.06 13.54 -14.71
N ARG A 125 -5.78 13.47 -15.09
CA ARG A 125 -5.01 12.22 -15.19
C ARG A 125 -3.52 12.48 -15.07
N GLY A 126 -2.78 11.50 -14.57
CA GLY A 126 -1.31 11.51 -14.53
C GLY A 126 -0.75 11.17 -13.15
N ALA A 127 0.56 11.33 -12.99
CA ALA A 127 1.25 11.17 -11.71
C ALA A 127 0.97 12.37 -10.80
N LEU A 128 -0.23 12.44 -10.23
CA LEU A 128 -0.72 13.59 -9.46
C LEU A 128 -0.52 13.45 -7.96
N LEU A 129 -0.05 12.30 -7.49
CA LEU A 129 0.21 12.05 -6.07
C LEU A 129 1.70 11.85 -5.85
N GLN A 130 2.26 12.59 -4.90
CA GLN A 130 3.64 12.44 -4.47
C GLN A 130 3.68 11.80 -3.09
N LEU A 131 4.52 10.78 -2.94
CA LEU A 131 4.74 10.04 -1.70
C LEU A 131 6.17 10.28 -1.22
N SER A 132 6.31 10.43 0.10
CA SER A 132 7.61 10.63 0.75
C SER A 132 7.66 9.88 2.06
N LEU A 133 8.60 8.94 2.16
CA LEU A 133 8.87 8.17 3.36
C LEU A 133 9.93 8.90 4.19
N HIS A 134 9.67 9.10 5.47
CA HIS A 134 10.60 9.73 6.38
C HIS A 134 11.00 8.79 7.53
N PRO A 135 12.13 9.06 8.20
CA PRO A 135 12.42 8.42 9.47
C PRO A 135 11.31 8.77 10.48
N PRO A 136 10.90 7.81 11.32
CA PRO A 136 10.01 8.08 12.46
C PRO A 136 10.58 9.19 13.34
N ASP A 137 9.72 9.94 14.02
CA ASP A 137 10.14 11.10 14.83
C ASP A 137 11.18 10.75 15.90
N ALA A 138 11.07 9.56 16.51
CA ALA A 138 12.05 9.04 17.47
C ALA A 138 13.48 8.91 16.88
N CYS A 139 13.59 8.77 15.56
CA CYS A 139 14.87 8.63 14.86
C CYS A 139 15.43 9.97 14.34
N ARG A 140 14.67 11.07 14.42
CA ARG A 140 15.10 12.38 13.92
C ARG A 140 16.10 13.02 14.88
N ARG A 141 17.40 12.91 14.56
CA ARG A 141 18.47 13.56 15.32
C ARG A 141 18.70 14.99 14.83
N GLY A 142 18.41 15.98 15.67
CA GLY A 142 18.75 17.40 15.45
C GLY A 142 17.62 18.27 14.88
N ARG A 143 17.87 19.59 14.77
CA ARG A 143 16.89 20.62 14.30
C ARG A 143 16.70 20.68 12.79
N HIS A 144 17.38 19.83 12.02
CA HIS A 144 17.28 19.84 10.55
C HIS A 144 16.15 18.93 10.09
N ARG A 145 15.36 19.37 9.09
CA ARG A 145 14.36 18.52 8.43
C ARG A 145 15.06 17.27 7.92
N ALA A 146 14.70 16.10 8.45
CA ALA A 146 15.24 14.84 7.97
C ALA A 146 14.85 14.66 6.50
N ALA A 147 15.84 14.38 5.66
CA ALA A 147 15.62 14.05 4.26
C ALA A 147 14.68 12.83 4.14
N ALA A 148 13.91 12.77 3.06
CA ALA A 148 13.12 11.59 2.74
C ALA A 148 14.06 10.38 2.56
N LEU A 149 13.68 9.24 3.14
CA LEU A 149 14.36 7.95 2.95
C LEU A 149 14.13 7.44 1.53
N ALA A 150 12.89 7.59 1.04
CA ALA A 150 12.50 7.24 -0.31
C ALA A 150 11.33 8.11 -0.74
N THR A 151 11.19 8.31 -2.04
CA THR A 151 10.06 9.01 -2.65
C THR A 151 9.43 8.14 -3.72
N GLY A 152 8.21 8.50 -4.11
CA GLY A 152 7.50 7.86 -5.20
C GLY A 152 6.36 8.72 -5.69
N ALA A 153 5.72 8.27 -6.77
CA ALA A 153 4.53 8.90 -7.30
C ALA A 153 3.45 7.84 -7.57
N ALA A 154 2.19 8.23 -7.42
CA ALA A 154 1.05 7.41 -7.83
C ALA A 154 0.26 8.12 -8.93
N TRP A 155 -0.24 7.29 -9.86
CA TRP A 155 -1.04 7.74 -10.98
C TRP A 155 -2.54 7.75 -10.62
N LEU A 156 -3.22 8.77 -11.14
CA LEU A 156 -4.67 8.95 -11.13
C LEU A 156 -5.20 9.00 -12.57
#